data_AF-A0A8B7E228-F1
#
_entry.id   AF-A0A8B7E228-F1
#
_cell.length_a   1.000
_cell.length_b   1.000
_cell.length_c   1.000
_cell.angle_alpha   90.00
_cell.angle_beta   90.00
_cell.angle_gamma   90.00
#
_symmetry.space_group_name_H-M   'P 1'
#
loop_
_entity.id
_entity.type
_entity.pdbx_description
1 polymer ?
#
loop_
_entity_poly.entity_id
_entity_poly.type
_entity_poly.pdbx_seq_one_letter_code
_entity_poly.pdbx_strand_id
1 'polypeptide(L)'
;MSLSKLFAGKKRNSSVWKWFKYDASSDKSVCLVLLDGEKVCNTKLCGKNPTNLKLHLARNHKSVHVELEESELKKLSEKKQTGIKRKAVDENGPTLLESSSNQNQTLIQCINRRNTAWPINSHEHKIRLNSLIQMIIATCNPVTLVDNASFRKLVNTLDYKSSLPASAKITSLLNEEFTVLTRKLRDFISEVRRFTICLDGWTKKGLTASFLGISVCFFHFKSEKPIHALLNLYLVKHPHTGEQIANCFEK
;
A
#
# COMPACT_ATOMS: atom_id res chain seq x y z
N MET A 1 -23.65 -17.50 -5.28
CA MET A 1 -24.24 -16.19 -4.88
C MET A 1 -24.86 -15.56 -6.12
N SER A 2 -26.12 -15.08 -6.05
CA SER A 2 -26.77 -14.43 -7.20
C SER A 2 -26.12 -13.07 -7.53
N LEU A 3 -26.04 -12.71 -8.82
CA LEU A 3 -25.56 -11.41 -9.32
C LEU A 3 -26.27 -10.23 -8.63
N SER A 4 -27.55 -10.38 -8.26
CA SER A 4 -28.29 -9.35 -7.53
C SER A 4 -27.71 -9.05 -6.15
N LYS A 5 -27.13 -10.05 -5.45
CA LYS A 5 -26.45 -9.84 -4.16
C LYS A 5 -25.09 -9.15 -4.31
N LEU A 6 -24.41 -9.33 -5.45
CA LEU A 6 -23.14 -8.67 -5.77
C LEU A 6 -23.33 -7.17 -6.10
N PHE A 7 -24.44 -6.81 -6.74
CA PHE A 7 -24.78 -5.42 -7.06
C PHE A 7 -25.62 -4.70 -6.00
N ALA A 8 -26.15 -5.42 -5.00
CA ALA A 8 -26.90 -4.84 -3.90
C ALA A 8 -25.97 -4.00 -3.01
N GLY A 9 -25.79 -2.72 -3.36
CA GLY A 9 -24.94 -1.77 -2.65
C GLY A 9 -25.12 -1.81 -1.13
N LYS A 10 -24.06 -1.48 -0.39
CA LYS A 10 -24.09 -1.44 1.08
C LYS A 10 -25.08 -0.39 1.58
N LYS A 11 -25.81 -0.70 2.66
CA LYS A 11 -26.63 0.27 3.41
C LYS A 11 -25.75 1.47 3.79
N ARG A 12 -26.00 2.64 3.20
CA ARG A 12 -25.26 3.87 3.52
C ARG A 12 -25.64 4.31 4.94
N ASN A 13 -24.66 4.79 5.70
CA ASN A 13 -24.89 5.30 7.04
C ASN A 13 -25.65 6.63 6.95
N SER A 14 -26.93 6.63 7.30
CA SER A 14 -27.83 7.80 7.26
C SER A 14 -28.86 7.69 8.38
N SER A 15 -29.22 8.83 8.98
CA SER A 15 -30.26 8.92 10.02
C SER A 15 -31.65 8.52 9.52
N VAL A 16 -31.89 8.55 8.20
CA VAL A 16 -33.17 8.18 7.59
C VAL A 16 -33.61 6.76 7.97
N TRP A 17 -32.65 5.88 8.26
CA TRP A 17 -32.93 4.50 8.64
C TRP A 17 -33.60 4.34 10.01
N LYS A 18 -33.74 5.41 10.81
CA LYS A 18 -34.57 5.42 12.02
C LYS A 18 -36.03 5.12 11.70
N TRP A 19 -36.50 5.50 10.51
CA TRP A 19 -37.90 5.36 10.09
C TRP A 19 -38.13 4.30 9.00
N PHE A 20 -37.09 3.53 8.64
CA PHE A 20 -37.18 2.53 7.58
C PHE A 20 -36.52 1.22 7.97
N LYS A 21 -37.18 0.11 7.63
CA LYS A 21 -36.62 -1.25 7.73
C LYS A 21 -36.41 -1.82 6.34
N TYR A 22 -35.20 -2.27 6.06
CA TYR A 22 -34.88 -2.94 4.80
C TYR A 22 -35.12 -4.45 4.92
N ASP A 23 -35.83 -5.00 3.94
CA ASP A 23 -36.04 -6.43 3.74
C ASP A 23 -35.13 -6.93 2.61
N ALA A 24 -34.18 -7.79 3.00
CA ALA A 24 -33.20 -8.38 2.08
C ALA A 24 -33.77 -9.46 1.17
N SER A 25 -34.92 -10.05 1.52
CA SER A 25 -35.56 -11.08 0.70
C SER A 25 -36.25 -10.47 -0.52
N SER A 26 -36.93 -9.34 -0.34
CA SER A 26 -37.68 -8.66 -1.40
C SER A 26 -36.95 -7.47 -2.04
N ASP A 27 -35.75 -7.15 -1.57
CA ASP A 27 -34.99 -5.92 -1.92
C ASP A 27 -35.82 -4.64 -1.81
N LYS A 28 -36.57 -4.49 -0.71
CA LYS A 28 -37.45 -3.33 -0.46
C LYS A 28 -37.22 -2.75 0.93
N SER A 29 -37.33 -1.44 1.04
CA SER A 29 -37.34 -0.68 2.30
C SER A 29 -38.77 -0.30 2.65
N VAL A 30 -39.21 -0.63 3.86
CA VAL A 30 -40.57 -0.36 4.37
C VAL A 30 -40.53 0.85 5.28
N CYS A 31 -41.41 1.83 5.04
CA CYS A 31 -41.61 2.99 5.88
C CYS A 31 -42.36 2.62 7.17
N LEU A 32 -41.83 3.02 8.32
CA LEU A 32 -42.37 2.72 9.66
C LEU A 32 -42.97 3.96 10.36
N VAL A 33 -43.18 5.07 9.64
CA VAL A 33 -43.74 6.29 10.22
C VAL A 33 -45.22 6.08 10.61
N LEU A 34 -45.58 6.53 11.81
CA LEU A 34 -46.97 6.58 12.27
C LEU A 34 -47.68 7.80 11.68
N LEU A 35 -48.83 7.57 11.07
CA LEU A 35 -49.82 8.54 10.61
C LEU A 35 -50.88 8.66 11.71
N ASP A 36 -51.14 9.89 12.15
CA ASP A 36 -52.21 10.25 13.09
C ASP A 36 -52.25 9.40 14.38
N GLY A 37 -51.09 8.95 14.86
CA GLY A 37 -50.94 8.24 16.13
C GLY A 37 -51.27 6.74 16.13
N GLU A 38 -51.97 6.22 15.12
CA GLU A 38 -52.43 4.81 15.13
C GLU A 38 -52.02 4.00 13.89
N LYS A 39 -51.83 4.62 12.71
CA LYS A 39 -51.65 3.88 11.44
C LYS A 39 -50.22 3.99 10.91
N VAL A 40 -49.53 2.86 10.72
CA VAL A 40 -48.19 2.85 10.10
C VAL A 40 -48.28 3.04 8.58
N CYS A 41 -47.42 3.88 8.00
CA CYS A 41 -47.37 4.15 6.56
C CYS A 41 -47.20 2.88 5.69
N ASN A 42 -46.28 1.99 6.06
CA ASN A 42 -46.00 0.72 5.36
C ASN A 42 -45.66 0.81 3.87
N THR A 43 -45.38 2.01 3.34
CA THR A 43 -44.97 2.18 1.93
C THR A 43 -43.66 1.45 1.66
N LYS A 44 -43.63 0.65 0.59
CA LYS A 44 -42.46 -0.15 0.18
C LYS A 44 -41.71 0.54 -0.96
N LEU A 45 -40.45 0.88 -0.73
CA LEU A 45 -39.54 1.51 -1.69
C LEU A 45 -38.47 0.52 -2.15
N CYS A 46 -38.09 0.55 -3.43
CA CYS A 46 -37.08 -0.39 -3.96
C CYS A 46 -35.67 -0.07 -3.45
N GLY A 47 -34.95 -1.11 -3.02
CA GLY A 47 -33.53 -1.04 -2.65
C GLY A 47 -33.23 -0.25 -1.37
N LYS A 48 -31.99 0.24 -1.29
CA LYS A 48 -31.39 0.88 -0.10
C LYS A 48 -31.00 2.35 -0.30
N ASN A 49 -31.56 3.03 -1.30
CA ASN A 49 -31.14 4.38 -1.67
C ASN A 49 -31.71 5.44 -0.68
N PRO A 50 -30.87 6.05 0.18
CA PRO A 50 -31.35 7.00 1.20
C PRO A 50 -32.05 8.22 0.59
N THR A 51 -31.66 8.63 -0.62
CA THR A 51 -32.28 9.78 -1.31
C THR A 51 -33.75 9.51 -1.61
N ASN A 52 -34.08 8.29 -2.07
CA ASN A 52 -35.47 7.90 -2.34
C ASN A 52 -36.29 7.86 -1.04
N LEU A 53 -35.68 7.39 0.06
CA LEU A 53 -36.32 7.34 1.38
C LEU A 53 -36.59 8.76 1.92
N LYS A 54 -35.62 9.67 1.79
CA LYS A 54 -35.78 11.09 2.18
C LYS A 54 -36.85 11.78 1.36
N LEU A 55 -36.89 11.57 0.04
CA LEU A 55 -37.94 12.11 -0.83
C LEU A 55 -39.33 11.61 -0.44
N HIS A 56 -39.46 10.35 -0.02
CA HIS A 56 -40.71 9.83 0.51
C HIS A 56 -41.13 10.56 1.79
N LEU A 57 -40.22 10.76 2.75
CA LEU A 57 -40.49 11.52 3.97
C LEU A 57 -40.88 12.97 3.64
N ALA A 58 -40.16 13.64 2.75
CA ALA A 58 -40.43 15.03 2.34
C ALA A 58 -41.86 15.21 1.80
N ARG A 59 -42.34 14.24 1.03
CA ARG A 59 -43.65 14.29 0.37
C ARG A 59 -44.80 13.86 1.27
N ASN A 60 -44.59 12.82 2.09
CA ASN A 60 -45.68 12.14 2.80
C ASN A 60 -45.63 12.30 4.33
N HIS A 61 -44.47 12.68 4.89
CA HIS A 61 -44.24 12.77 6.34
C HIS A 61 -43.43 14.02 6.69
N LYS A 62 -44.03 15.20 6.44
CA LYS A 62 -43.35 16.50 6.61
C LYS A 62 -42.75 16.69 8.01
N SER A 63 -43.49 16.33 9.05
CA SER A 63 -43.02 16.41 10.45
C SER A 63 -41.75 15.60 10.70
N VAL A 64 -41.72 14.36 10.21
CA VAL A 64 -40.57 13.47 10.32
C VAL A 64 -39.40 13.93 9.44
N HIS A 65 -39.69 14.51 8.28
CA HIS A 65 -38.66 15.10 7.42
C HIS A 65 -37.95 16.26 8.12
N VAL A 66 -38.70 17.15 8.79
CA VAL A 66 -38.13 18.24 9.58
C VAL A 66 -37.27 17.72 10.74
N GLU A 67 -37.74 16.72 11.49
CA GLU A 67 -36.94 16.08 12.57
C GLU A 67 -35.62 15.48 12.01
N LEU A 68 -35.68 14.85 10.83
CA LEU A 68 -34.50 14.33 10.16
C LEU A 68 -33.52 15.43 9.78
N GLU A 69 -33.98 16.53 9.16
CA GLU A 69 -33.14 17.65 8.76
C GLU A 69 -32.46 18.31 9.98
N GLU A 70 -33.20 18.55 11.06
CA GLU A 70 -32.64 19.08 12.31
C GLU A 70 -31.56 18.16 12.89
N SER A 71 -31.81 16.84 12.89
CA SER A 71 -30.85 15.85 13.40
C SER A 71 -29.57 15.77 12.57
N GLU A 72 -29.66 15.98 11.25
CA GLU A 72 -28.50 16.00 10.35
C GLU A 72 -27.71 17.30 10.51
N LEU A 73 -28.40 18.44 10.72
CA LEU A 73 -27.77 19.73 10.94
C LEU A 73 -26.99 19.78 12.27
N LYS A 74 -27.53 19.20 13.35
CA LYS A 74 -26.83 19.05 14.64
C LYS A 74 -25.56 18.21 14.52
N LYS A 75 -25.62 17.09 13.78
CA LYS A 75 -24.42 16.25 13.53
C LYS A 75 -23.35 16.95 12.70
N LEU A 76 -23.75 17.88 11.83
CA LEU A 76 -22.83 18.68 11.02
C LEU A 76 -22.14 19.78 11.85
N SER A 77 -22.85 20.42 12.77
CA SER A 77 -22.26 21.41 13.68
C SER A 77 -21.31 20.76 14.69
N GLU A 78 -21.66 19.59 15.24
CA GLU A 78 -20.80 18.82 16.15
C GLU A 78 -19.49 18.37 15.49
N LYS A 79 -19.55 17.91 14.22
CA LYS A 79 -18.35 17.49 13.46
C LYS A 79 -17.40 18.65 13.11
N LYS A 80 -17.91 19.88 13.01
CA LYS A 80 -17.06 21.07 12.79
C LYS A 80 -16.24 21.42 14.04
N GLN A 81 -16.71 21.08 15.24
CA GLN A 81 -16.03 21.38 16.50
C GLN A 81 -14.93 20.36 16.85
N THR A 82 -15.06 19.09 16.45
CA THR A 82 -14.11 18.02 16.82
C THR A 82 -12.97 17.81 15.81
N GLY A 83 -12.46 18.86 15.17
CA GLY A 83 -11.54 18.81 14.02
C GLY A 83 -10.44 17.73 14.07
N ILE A 84 -10.74 16.53 13.56
CA ILE A 84 -9.73 15.52 13.23
C ILE A 84 -9.13 15.95 11.89
N LYS A 85 -8.09 16.77 11.95
CA LYS A 85 -7.18 16.99 10.82
C LYS A 85 -6.53 15.64 10.46
N ARG A 86 -6.98 15.00 9.39
CA ARG A 86 -6.14 14.01 8.71
C ARG A 86 -5.09 14.77 7.91
N LYS A 87 -3.83 14.70 8.35
CA LYS A 87 -2.60 15.02 7.58
C LYS A 87 -2.62 14.25 6.24
N ALA A 88 -1.98 14.66 5.14
CA ALA A 88 -1.05 15.74 4.85
C ALA A 88 -1.31 16.28 3.42
N VAL A 89 -1.02 17.56 3.18
CA VAL A 89 -1.00 18.18 1.85
C VAL A 89 0.46 18.33 1.46
N ASP A 90 0.84 17.79 0.31
CA ASP A 90 2.12 18.06 -0.35
C ASP A 90 2.15 19.53 -0.82
N GLU A 91 3.27 20.21 -0.56
CA GLU A 91 3.47 21.66 -0.61
C GLU A 91 3.49 22.32 -2.02
N ASN A 92 2.91 21.73 -3.07
CA ASN A 92 2.93 22.36 -4.40
C ASN A 92 1.64 22.15 -5.21
N GLY A 93 0.52 22.68 -4.71
CA GLY A 93 -0.73 22.81 -5.47
C GLY A 93 -1.40 24.16 -5.20
N PRO A 94 -1.98 24.84 -6.20
CA PRO A 94 -2.49 26.19 -6.03
C PRO A 94 -3.66 26.22 -5.05
N THR A 95 -3.52 27.05 -4.02
CA THR A 95 -4.51 27.34 -2.99
C THR A 95 -5.73 28.03 -3.61
N LEU A 96 -6.83 27.30 -3.79
CA LEU A 96 -8.16 27.90 -3.88
C LEU A 96 -8.95 27.51 -2.63
N LEU A 97 -9.04 28.48 -1.73
CA LEU A 97 -9.98 28.49 -0.62
C LEU A 97 -11.38 28.69 -1.18
N GLU A 98 -12.11 27.62 -1.48
CA GLU A 98 -13.56 27.71 -1.65
C GLU A 98 -14.29 26.66 -0.82
N SER A 99 -15.27 27.20 -0.10
CA SER A 99 -16.29 26.59 0.74
C SER A 99 -16.72 25.22 0.24
N SER A 100 -16.64 24.22 1.11
CA SER A 100 -17.12 22.84 0.87
C SER A 100 -18.64 22.78 0.71
N SER A 101 -19.16 23.27 -0.41
CA SER A 101 -20.46 22.89 -0.92
C SER A 101 -20.34 21.45 -1.44
N ASN A 102 -21.41 20.66 -1.29
CA ASN A 102 -21.51 19.30 -1.83
C ASN A 102 -21.47 19.34 -3.37
N GLN A 103 -20.30 19.61 -3.95
CA GLN A 103 -20.11 19.49 -5.40
C GLN A 103 -20.12 18.00 -5.75
N ASN A 104 -21.14 17.62 -6.53
CA ASN A 104 -21.14 16.33 -7.20
C ASN A 104 -19.88 16.25 -8.09
N GLN A 105 -19.24 15.10 -8.03
CA GLN A 105 -18.01 14.87 -8.78
C GLN A 105 -18.23 15.03 -10.29
N THR A 106 -17.36 15.77 -10.97
CA THR A 106 -17.47 15.94 -12.43
C THR A 106 -17.08 14.65 -13.16
N LEU A 107 -17.56 14.46 -14.40
CA LEU A 107 -17.17 13.34 -15.26
C LEU A 107 -15.65 13.26 -15.45
N ILE A 108 -15.00 14.43 -15.61
CA ILE A 108 -13.54 14.55 -15.72
C ILE A 108 -12.87 14.06 -14.43
N GLN A 109 -13.39 14.45 -13.26
CA GLN A 109 -12.86 13.96 -11.98
C GLN A 109 -13.05 12.44 -11.82
N CYS A 110 -14.13 11.86 -12.34
CA CYS A 110 -14.35 10.41 -12.35
C CYS A 110 -13.38 9.67 -13.29
N ILE A 111 -13.09 10.23 -14.46
CA ILE A 111 -12.14 9.67 -15.42
C ILE A 111 -10.72 9.78 -14.88
N ASN A 112 -10.34 10.94 -14.34
CA ASN A 112 -9.01 11.15 -13.75
C ASN A 112 -8.79 10.29 -12.51
N ARG A 113 -9.84 9.95 -11.74
CA ARG A 113 -9.75 8.94 -10.67
C ARG A 113 -9.49 7.52 -11.16
N ARG A 114 -9.71 7.19 -12.44
CA ARG A 114 -9.25 5.90 -13.02
C ARG A 114 -7.77 5.91 -13.39
N ASN A 115 -7.14 7.08 -13.46
CA ASN A 115 -5.69 7.25 -13.60
C ASN A 115 -4.98 7.22 -12.23
N THR A 116 -5.41 6.33 -11.34
CA THR A 116 -4.68 6.07 -10.09
C THR A 116 -3.51 5.14 -10.35
N ALA A 117 -2.45 5.31 -9.56
CA ALA A 117 -1.35 4.36 -9.52
C ALA A 117 -1.86 2.92 -9.31
N TRP A 118 -1.08 1.95 -9.76
CA TRP A 118 -1.40 0.53 -9.54
C TRP A 118 -1.59 0.27 -8.05
N PRO A 119 -2.72 -0.34 -7.62
CA PRO A 119 -2.93 -0.68 -6.22
C PRO A 119 -1.79 -1.57 -5.70
N ILE A 120 -1.36 -1.37 -4.46
CA ILE A 120 -0.21 -2.08 -3.86
C ILE A 120 -0.37 -3.61 -3.92
N ASN A 121 -1.61 -4.10 -3.78
CA ASN A 121 -1.90 -5.53 -3.82
C ASN A 121 -2.13 -6.09 -5.24
N SER A 122 -2.11 -5.22 -6.26
CA SER A 122 -2.32 -5.64 -7.64
C SER A 122 -1.13 -6.43 -8.17
N HIS A 123 -1.40 -7.31 -9.13
CA HIS A 123 -0.36 -8.05 -9.84
C HIS A 123 0.62 -7.11 -10.56
N GLU A 124 0.09 -6.07 -11.20
CA GLU A 124 0.87 -5.05 -11.93
C GLU A 124 1.88 -4.32 -11.04
N HIS A 125 1.47 -3.92 -9.83
CA HIS A 125 2.36 -3.29 -8.86
C HIS A 125 3.49 -4.24 -8.45
N LYS A 126 3.16 -5.48 -8.11
CA LYS A 126 4.13 -6.49 -7.66
C LYS A 126 5.17 -6.81 -8.72
N ILE A 127 4.76 -7.00 -9.98
CA ILE A 127 5.70 -7.29 -11.07
C ILE A 127 6.69 -6.14 -11.24
N ARG A 128 6.23 -4.89 -11.28
CA ARG A 128 7.10 -3.72 -11.45
C ARG A 128 8.06 -3.54 -10.29
N LEU A 129 7.56 -3.70 -9.06
CA LEU A 129 8.37 -3.62 -7.87
C LEU A 129 9.47 -4.70 -7.87
N ASN A 130 9.11 -5.94 -8.22
CA ASN A 130 10.08 -7.03 -8.33
C ASN A 130 11.11 -6.76 -9.43
N SER A 131 10.68 -6.32 -10.62
CA SER A 131 11.61 -5.97 -11.71
C SER A 131 12.56 -4.84 -11.32
N LEU A 132 12.09 -3.83 -10.58
CA LEU A 132 12.93 -2.75 -10.06
C LEU A 132 13.98 -3.26 -9.08
N ILE A 133 13.58 -4.14 -8.14
CA ILE A 133 14.50 -4.77 -7.19
C ILE A 133 15.55 -5.60 -7.93
N GLN A 134 15.13 -6.44 -8.88
CA GLN A 134 16.04 -7.27 -9.68
C GLN A 134 17.01 -6.42 -10.50
N MET A 135 16.54 -5.32 -11.09
CA MET A 135 17.40 -4.37 -11.79
C MET A 135 18.47 -3.80 -10.86
N ILE A 136 18.09 -3.35 -9.65
CA ILE A 136 19.04 -2.81 -8.67
C ILE A 136 20.08 -3.85 -8.26
N ILE A 137 19.65 -5.09 -7.99
CA ILE A 137 20.55 -6.20 -7.65
C ILE A 137 21.51 -6.49 -8.81
N ALA A 138 21.00 -6.65 -10.03
CA ALA A 138 21.80 -7.03 -11.18
C ALA A 138 22.81 -5.96 -11.62
N THR A 139 22.49 -4.68 -11.38
CA THR A 139 23.33 -3.55 -11.80
C THR A 139 24.14 -2.93 -10.66
N CYS A 140 23.94 -3.38 -9.42
CA CYS A 140 24.52 -2.77 -8.21
C CYS A 140 24.26 -1.26 -8.12
N ASN A 141 23.18 -0.77 -8.72
CA ASN A 141 22.84 0.66 -8.68
C ASN A 141 22.47 1.08 -7.25
N PRO A 142 22.79 2.31 -6.83
CA PRO A 142 22.44 2.79 -5.51
C PRO A 142 20.91 2.86 -5.37
N VAL A 143 20.39 2.47 -4.20
CA VAL A 143 18.94 2.53 -3.91
C VAL A 143 18.37 3.94 -4.02
N THR A 144 19.21 4.97 -3.87
CA THR A 144 18.84 6.38 -4.05
C THR A 144 18.49 6.75 -5.49
N LEU A 145 18.79 5.89 -6.47
CA LEU A 145 18.37 6.07 -7.86
C LEU A 145 16.85 6.26 -7.98
N VAL A 146 16.08 5.54 -7.17
CA VAL A 146 14.61 5.63 -7.20
C VAL A 146 14.10 6.99 -6.73
N ASP A 147 14.90 7.72 -5.95
CA ASP A 147 14.56 9.06 -5.44
C ASP A 147 15.01 10.19 -6.38
N ASN A 148 15.81 9.88 -7.40
CA ASN A 148 16.23 10.85 -8.40
C ASN A 148 15.02 11.36 -9.22
N ALA A 149 14.83 12.68 -9.27
CA ALA A 149 13.70 13.31 -9.95
C ALA A 149 13.64 12.99 -11.45
N SER A 150 14.78 12.96 -12.14
CA SER A 150 14.86 12.64 -13.57
C SER A 150 14.52 11.17 -13.83
N PHE A 151 14.97 10.26 -12.97
CA PHE A 151 14.61 8.85 -13.07
C PHE A 151 13.12 8.62 -12.80
N ARG A 152 12.56 9.28 -11.77
CA ARG A 152 11.10 9.26 -11.53
C ARG A 152 10.31 9.79 -12.71
N LYS A 153 10.77 10.87 -13.35
CA LYS A 153 10.15 11.40 -14.58
C LYS A 153 10.21 10.40 -15.73
N LEU A 154 11.35 9.74 -15.95
CA LEU A 154 11.49 8.70 -16.97
C LEU A 154 10.49 7.55 -16.73
N VAL A 155 10.45 7.00 -15.52
CA VAL A 155 9.54 5.89 -15.19
C VAL A 155 8.08 6.32 -15.32
N ASN A 156 7.70 7.51 -14.88
CA ASN A 156 6.35 8.03 -15.05
C ASN A 156 5.96 8.25 -16.53
N THR A 157 6.92 8.61 -17.39
CA THR A 157 6.68 8.73 -18.83
C THR A 157 6.47 7.36 -19.49
N LEU A 158 7.21 6.34 -19.04
CA LEU A 158 7.07 4.97 -19.55
C LEU A 158 5.79 4.28 -19.04
N ASP A 159 5.46 4.47 -17.76
CA ASP A 159 4.23 3.99 -17.13
C ASP A 159 3.79 4.94 -16.02
N TYR A 160 2.83 5.81 -16.35
CA TYR A 160 2.29 6.81 -15.41
C TYR A 160 1.55 6.21 -14.21
N LYS A 161 1.14 4.92 -14.28
CA LYS A 161 0.51 4.22 -13.16
C LYS A 161 1.55 3.60 -12.22
N SER A 162 2.81 3.51 -12.65
CA SER A 162 3.90 2.98 -11.86
C SER A 162 4.43 4.02 -10.88
N SER A 163 3.91 4.00 -9.65
CA SER A 163 4.48 4.81 -8.57
C SER A 163 5.73 4.14 -8.02
N LEU A 164 6.88 4.81 -8.16
CA LEU A 164 8.14 4.34 -7.59
C LEU A 164 8.15 4.51 -6.06
N PRO A 165 8.51 3.46 -5.30
CA PRO A 165 8.69 3.57 -3.86
C PRO A 165 9.87 4.48 -3.51
N ALA A 166 9.98 4.85 -2.23
CA ALA A 166 11.15 5.53 -1.69
C ALA A 166 12.32 4.54 -1.51
N SER A 167 13.56 5.05 -1.55
CA SER A 167 14.77 4.23 -1.32
C SER A 167 14.71 3.42 -0.02
N ALA A 168 14.19 3.99 1.07
CA ALA A 168 14.02 3.29 2.34
C ALA A 168 13.19 2.00 2.22
N LYS A 169 12.13 2.02 1.39
CA LYS A 169 11.31 0.83 1.15
C LYS A 169 12.06 -0.19 0.30
N ILE A 170 12.82 0.26 -0.71
CA ILE A 170 13.69 -0.62 -1.49
C ILE A 170 14.73 -1.29 -0.61
N THR A 171 15.38 -0.55 0.28
CA THR A 171 16.35 -1.10 1.24
C THR A 171 15.74 -2.18 2.13
N SER A 172 14.52 -1.96 2.65
CA SER A 172 13.79 -2.99 3.41
C SER A 172 13.60 -4.27 2.61
N LEU A 173 13.15 -4.14 1.35
CA LEU A 173 12.89 -5.30 0.49
C LEU A 173 14.18 -6.03 0.10
N LEU A 174 15.26 -5.29 -0.14
CA LEU A 174 16.58 -5.87 -0.40
C LEU A 174 17.11 -6.64 0.82
N ASN A 175 16.88 -6.14 2.04
CA ASN A 175 17.27 -6.84 3.26
C ASN A 175 16.45 -8.13 3.46
N GLU A 176 15.16 -8.11 3.12
CA GLU A 176 14.30 -9.30 3.14
C GLU A 176 14.82 -10.36 2.14
N GLU A 177 15.09 -9.96 0.90
CA GLU A 177 15.67 -10.84 -0.14
C GLU A 177 17.05 -11.38 0.27
N PHE A 178 17.92 -10.52 0.80
CA PHE A 178 19.23 -10.91 1.31
C PHE A 178 19.12 -11.97 2.42
N THR A 179 18.19 -11.78 3.35
CA THR A 179 17.95 -12.74 4.45
C THR A 179 17.46 -14.08 3.90
N VAL A 180 16.58 -14.07 2.90
CA VAL A 180 16.07 -15.29 2.25
C VAL A 180 17.20 -16.02 1.51
N LEU A 181 18.01 -15.30 0.73
CA LEU A 181 19.12 -15.87 -0.02
C LEU A 181 20.24 -16.39 0.89
N THR A 182 20.54 -15.68 1.99
CA THR A 182 21.52 -16.12 2.99
C THR A 182 21.10 -17.45 3.61
N ARG A 183 19.81 -17.61 3.94
CA ARG A 183 19.28 -18.87 4.45
C ARG A 183 19.44 -20.01 3.43
N LYS A 184 19.07 -19.75 2.16
CA LYS A 184 19.24 -20.74 1.08
C LYS A 184 20.71 -21.13 0.87
N LEU A 185 21.62 -20.17 0.92
CA LEU A 185 23.06 -20.44 0.80
C LEU A 185 23.55 -21.29 1.97
N ARG A 186 23.09 -21.02 3.19
CA ARG A 186 23.38 -21.85 4.36
C ARG A 186 22.90 -23.29 4.17
N ASP A 187 21.70 -23.46 3.66
CA ASP A 187 21.12 -24.78 3.38
C ASP A 187 21.94 -25.52 2.28
N PHE A 188 22.44 -24.81 1.27
CA PHE A 188 23.33 -25.41 0.27
C PHE A 188 24.67 -25.83 0.86
N ILE A 189 25.29 -24.98 1.70
CA ILE A 189 26.59 -25.29 2.31
C ILE A 189 26.47 -26.47 3.29
N SER A 190 25.34 -26.62 4.00
CA SER A 190 25.15 -27.71 4.96
C SER A 190 25.05 -29.10 4.31
N GLU A 191 24.59 -29.17 3.06
CA GLU A 191 24.52 -30.42 2.28
C GLU A 191 25.88 -30.80 1.66
N VAL A 192 26.86 -29.88 1.65
CA VAL A 192 28.12 -30.04 0.93
C VAL A 192 29.16 -30.74 1.79
N ARG A 193 29.72 -31.84 1.26
CA ARG A 193 30.77 -32.61 1.95
C ARG A 193 32.11 -31.87 2.03
N ARG A 194 32.46 -31.08 1.01
CA ARG A 194 33.73 -30.36 0.92
C ARG A 194 33.51 -29.00 0.28
N PHE A 195 34.04 -27.97 0.91
CA PHE A 195 34.10 -26.62 0.38
C PHE A 195 35.50 -26.05 0.62
N THR A 196 35.87 -25.09 -0.21
CA THR A 196 37.09 -24.31 -0.05
C THR A 196 36.69 -22.90 0.36
N ILE A 197 37.35 -22.36 1.39
CA ILE A 197 37.22 -20.96 1.76
C ILE A 197 38.39 -20.20 1.15
N CYS A 198 38.08 -19.07 0.51
CA CYS A 198 39.07 -18.14 -0.03
C CYS A 198 39.02 -16.85 0.78
N LEU A 199 40.19 -16.37 1.18
CA LEU A 199 40.38 -15.08 1.82
C LEU A 199 41.08 -14.15 0.82
N ASP A 200 40.42 -13.07 0.43
CA ASP A 200 40.94 -12.07 -0.50
C ASP A 200 41.10 -10.72 0.22
N GLY A 201 42.34 -10.26 0.35
CA GLY A 201 42.68 -9.04 1.07
C GLY A 201 43.20 -7.97 0.11
N TRP A 202 42.58 -6.78 0.13
CA TRP A 202 43.06 -5.65 -0.67
C TRP A 202 42.94 -4.33 0.09
N THR A 203 43.69 -3.33 -0.38
CA THR A 203 43.66 -1.98 0.20
C THR A 203 43.21 -0.98 -0.87
N LYS A 204 42.35 -0.04 -0.50
CA LYS A 204 41.93 1.06 -1.36
C LYS A 204 43.15 1.90 -1.75
N LYS A 205 43.13 2.43 -2.98
CA LYS A 205 44.16 3.37 -3.46
C LYS A 205 44.36 4.51 -2.45
N GLY A 206 45.63 4.81 -2.14
CA GLY A 206 46.00 5.78 -1.12
C GLY A 206 45.94 5.26 0.33
N LEU A 207 45.83 3.94 0.53
CA LEU A 207 45.87 3.29 1.86
C LEU A 207 44.81 3.78 2.84
N THR A 208 43.66 4.25 2.34
CA THR A 208 42.60 4.86 3.17
C THR A 208 41.66 3.85 3.83
N ALA A 209 41.63 2.61 3.33
CA ALA A 209 40.79 1.54 3.85
C ALA A 209 41.30 0.18 3.36
N SER A 210 41.20 -0.84 4.19
CA SER A 210 41.62 -2.21 3.89
C SER A 210 40.43 -3.14 4.02
N PHE A 211 40.31 -4.11 3.13
CA PHE A 211 39.17 -5.00 3.05
C PHE A 211 39.61 -6.46 3.05
N LEU A 212 38.79 -7.32 3.64
CA LEU A 212 38.91 -8.77 3.59
C LEU A 212 37.60 -9.36 3.07
N GLY A 213 37.61 -9.84 1.85
CA GLY A 213 36.56 -10.67 1.29
C GLY A 213 36.74 -12.12 1.74
N ILE A 214 35.67 -12.73 2.23
CA ILE A 214 35.61 -14.15 2.56
C ILE A 214 34.62 -14.78 1.61
N SER A 215 35.08 -15.70 0.76
CA SER A 215 34.22 -16.45 -0.15
C SER A 215 34.33 -17.94 0.06
N VAL A 216 33.30 -18.66 -0.39
CA VAL A 216 33.26 -20.12 -0.40
C VAL A 216 33.11 -20.62 -1.84
N CYS A 217 33.82 -21.68 -2.16
CA CYS A 217 33.72 -22.41 -3.41
C CYS A 217 33.39 -23.87 -3.12
N PHE A 218 32.35 -24.41 -3.77
CA PHE A 218 31.96 -25.81 -3.63
C PHE A 218 31.24 -26.33 -4.86
N PHE A 219 31.16 -27.65 -5.01
CA PHE A 219 30.36 -28.28 -6.06
C PHE A 219 28.98 -28.63 -5.52
N HIS A 220 27.92 -28.08 -6.14
CA HIS A 220 26.55 -28.38 -5.75
C HIS A 220 25.99 -29.51 -6.60
N PHE A 221 25.82 -30.69 -5.99
CA PHE A 221 25.47 -31.93 -6.69
C PHE A 221 24.11 -31.86 -7.40
N LYS A 222 23.08 -31.28 -6.78
CA LYS A 222 21.74 -31.21 -7.38
C LYS A 222 21.69 -30.35 -8.65
N SER A 223 22.53 -29.31 -8.75
CA SER A 223 22.59 -28.44 -9.92
C SER A 223 23.75 -28.75 -10.86
N GLU A 224 24.58 -29.74 -10.53
CA GLU A 224 25.78 -30.16 -11.26
C GLU A 224 26.72 -29.01 -11.65
N LYS A 225 26.90 -28.04 -10.74
CA LYS A 225 27.69 -26.83 -11.02
C LYS A 225 28.57 -26.43 -9.85
N PRO A 226 29.77 -25.88 -10.11
CA PRO A 226 30.52 -25.17 -9.09
C PRO A 226 29.75 -23.90 -8.69
N ILE A 227 29.67 -23.66 -7.39
CA ILE A 227 29.12 -22.45 -6.79
C ILE A 227 30.26 -21.72 -6.13
N HIS A 228 30.41 -20.44 -6.47
CA HIS A 228 31.27 -19.49 -5.77
C HIS A 228 30.37 -18.40 -5.18
N ALA A 229 30.45 -18.20 -3.87
CA ALA A 229 29.63 -17.23 -3.15
C ALA A 229 30.48 -16.42 -2.18
N LEU A 230 30.26 -15.10 -2.15
CA LEU A 230 30.81 -14.23 -1.11
C LEU A 230 30.02 -14.47 0.19
N LEU A 231 30.72 -14.84 1.26
CA LEU A 231 30.14 -15.02 2.58
C LEU A 231 30.13 -13.71 3.36
N ASN A 232 31.24 -12.98 3.32
CA ASN A 232 31.36 -11.72 4.02
C ASN A 232 32.40 -10.78 3.39
N LEU A 233 32.27 -9.49 3.71
CA LEU A 233 33.22 -8.46 3.34
C LEU A 233 33.46 -7.56 4.55
N TYR A 234 34.66 -7.63 5.13
CA TYR A 234 35.02 -6.83 6.29
C TYR A 234 35.91 -5.65 5.90
N LEU A 235 35.65 -4.51 6.53
CA LEU A 235 36.64 -3.44 6.64
C LEU A 235 37.63 -3.81 7.75
N VAL A 236 38.87 -4.08 7.39
CA VAL A 236 39.94 -4.46 8.31
C VAL A 236 40.61 -3.21 8.86
N LYS A 237 40.66 -3.08 10.19
CA LYS A 237 41.37 -1.99 10.86
C LYS A 237 42.85 -2.32 10.96
N HIS A 238 43.69 -1.31 10.75
CA HIS A 238 45.12 -1.40 11.03
C HIS A 238 45.38 -1.60 12.54
N PRO A 239 46.38 -2.40 12.95
CA PRO A 239 47.27 -3.22 12.13
C PRO A 239 46.63 -4.51 11.62
N HIS A 240 47.00 -4.96 10.40
CA HIS A 240 46.48 -6.19 9.79
C HIS A 240 47.24 -7.43 10.29
N THR A 241 47.24 -7.66 11.59
CA THR A 241 47.90 -8.83 12.19
C THR A 241 47.16 -10.11 11.84
N GLY A 242 47.84 -11.27 11.98
CA GLY A 242 47.20 -12.57 11.83
C GLY A 242 45.99 -12.75 12.76
N GLU A 243 46.10 -12.25 14.00
CA GLU A 243 44.99 -12.22 14.97
C GLU A 243 43.79 -11.41 14.47
N GLN A 244 44.03 -10.24 13.87
CA GLN A 244 42.95 -9.41 13.34
C GLN A 244 42.23 -10.08 12.16
N ILE A 245 42.99 -10.77 11.30
CA ILE A 245 42.43 -11.55 10.18
C ILE A 245 41.62 -12.74 10.72
N ALA A 246 42.14 -13.47 11.72
CA ALA A 246 41.42 -14.56 12.38
C ALA A 246 40.10 -14.08 13.02
N ASN A 247 40.13 -12.95 13.73
CA ASN A 247 38.94 -12.33 14.31
C ASN A 247 37.89 -11.90 13.27
N CYS A 248 38.29 -11.60 12.03
CA CYS A 248 37.35 -11.36 10.94
C CYS A 248 36.74 -12.68 10.44
N PHE A 249 37.50 -13.76 10.43
CA PHE A 249 37.04 -15.06 9.95
C PHE A 249 36.06 -15.76 10.91
N GLU A 250 36.22 -15.56 12.22
CA GLU A 250 35.43 -16.24 13.26
C GLU A 250 34.08 -15.56 13.61
N LYS A 251 33.76 -14.42 12.99
CA LYS A 251 32.53 -13.65 13.23
C LYS A 251 31.33 -14.15 12.43
#